data_AF-A4CXQ4-F1
#
_entry.id   AF-A4CXQ4-F1
#
_cell.length_a   1.000
_cell.length_b   1.000
_cell.length_c   1.000
_cell.angle_alpha   90.00
_cell.angle_beta   90.00
_cell.angle_gamma   90.00
#
_symmetry.space_group_name_H-M   'P 1'
#
loop_
_entity.id
_entity.type
_entity.pdbx_description
1 polymer ?
#
loop_
_entity_poly.entity_id
_entity_poly.type
_entity_poly.pdbx_seq_one_letter_code
_entity_poly.pdbx_strand_id
1 'polypeptide(L)' 'MQLSLSQKFEVESLKRLIDTTENVQELRSLARELADLYMRQRAATAWVIAEQ' A
#
# COMPACT_ATOMS: atom_id res chain seq x y z
N MET A 1 10.00 -0.88 13.10
CA MET A 1 9.27 -2.16 12.98
C MET A 1 9.73 -2.86 11.72
N GLN A 2 10.06 -4.15 11.78
CA GLN A 2 10.34 -4.95 10.59
C GLN A 2 9.05 -5.58 10.08
N LEU A 3 8.90 -5.66 8.75
CA LEU A 3 7.78 -6.38 8.13
C LEU A 3 7.87 -7.87 8.44
N SER A 4 6.72 -8.49 8.74
CA SER A 4 6.58 -9.94 8.83
C SER A 4 6.86 -10.60 7.48
N LEU A 5 7.12 -11.91 7.48
CA LEU A 5 7.35 -12.65 6.23
C LEU A 5 6.15 -12.55 5.28
N SER A 6 4.93 -12.66 5.81
CA SER A 6 3.68 -12.51 5.02
C SER A 6 3.57 -11.12 4.40
N GLN A 7 3.86 -10.07 5.17
CA GLN A 7 3.85 -8.68 4.67
C GLN A 7 4.89 -8.47 3.56
N LYS A 8 6.05 -9.12 3.65
CA LYS A 8 7.06 -9.08 2.58
C LYS A 8 6.54 -9.72 1.29
N PHE A 9 5.84 -10.86 1.37
CA PHE A 9 5.24 -11.49 0.19
C PHE A 9 4.16 -10.62 -0.45
N GLU A 10 3.32 -9.97 0.36
CA GLU A 10 2.30 -9.04 -0.12
C GLU A 10 2.93 -7.86 -0.87
N VAL A 11 4.00 -7.27 -0.34
CA VAL A 11 4.75 -6.20 -1.01
C VAL A 11 5.28 -6.66 -2.36
N GLU A 12 5.88 -7.85 -2.44
CA GLU A 12 6.38 -8.38 -3.71
C GLU A 12 5.25 -8.70 -4.70
N SER A 13 4.07 -9.11 -4.21
CA SER A 13 2.89 -9.30 -5.06
C SER A 13 2.41 -7.99 -5.66
N LEU A 14 2.35 -6.92 -4.86
CA LEU A 14 1.95 -5.58 -5.33
C LEU A 14 2.95 -5.02 -6.34
N LYS A 15 4.25 -5.19 -6.09
CA LYS A 15 5.30 -4.79 -7.05
C LYS A 15 5.14 -5.51 -8.38
N ARG A 16 4.97 -6.83 -8.37
CA ARG A 16 4.73 -7.60 -9.60
C ARG A 16 3.50 -7.12 -10.34
N LEU A 17 2.38 -6.86 -9.63
CA LEU A 17 1.17 -6.35 -10.26
C LEU A 17 1.44 -5.02 -10.99
N ILE A 18 2.14 -4.08 -10.35
CA ILE A 18 2.54 -2.81 -10.94
C ILE A 18 3.42 -3.05 -12.19
N ASP A 19 4.45 -3.87 -12.07
CA ASP A 19 5.44 -4.10 -13.12
C ASP A 19 4.84 -4.81 -14.34
N THR A 20 3.83 -5.66 -14.15
CA THR A 20 3.14 -6.37 -15.25
C THR A 20 1.96 -5.60 -15.84
N THR A 21 1.57 -4.46 -15.26
CA THR A 21 0.43 -3.68 -15.74
C THR A 21 0.85 -2.81 -16.93
N GLU A 22 0.43 -3.18 -18.13
CA GLU A 22 0.73 -2.43 -19.36
C GLU A 22 -0.31 -1.32 -19.65
N ASN A 23 -1.51 -1.43 -19.07
CA ASN A 23 -2.58 -0.45 -19.27
C ASN A 23 -2.39 0.76 -18.35
N VAL A 24 -2.14 1.93 -18.95
CA VAL A 24 -1.93 3.19 -18.22
C VAL A 24 -3.11 3.57 -17.31
N GLN A 25 -4.36 3.26 -17.69
CA GLN A 25 -5.51 3.61 -16.87
C GLN A 25 -5.66 2.68 -15.67
N GLU A 26 -5.32 1.40 -15.84
CA GLU A 26 -5.25 0.43 -14.75
C GLU A 26 -4.14 0.82 -13.76
N LEU A 27 -2.96 1.18 -14.27
CA LEU A 27 -1.86 1.67 -13.44
C LEU A 27 -2.23 2.93 -12.66
N ARG A 28 -2.95 3.88 -13.28
CA ARG A 28 -3.49 5.07 -12.60
C ARG A 28 -4.52 4.71 -11.54
N SER A 29 -5.35 3.69 -11.77
CA SER A 29 -6.31 3.21 -10.78
C SER A 29 -5.59 2.62 -9.57
N LEU A 30 -4.63 1.73 -9.81
CA LEU A 30 -3.81 1.09 -8.79
C LEU A 30 -3.02 2.12 -7.97
N ALA A 31 -2.45 3.13 -8.62
CA ALA A 31 -1.73 4.21 -7.94
C ALA A 31 -2.63 5.03 -7.02
N ARG A 32 -3.88 5.31 -7.42
CA ARG A 32 -4.85 6.01 -6.55
C ARG A 32 -5.21 5.17 -5.33
N GLU A 33 -5.48 3.89 -5.54
CA GLU A 33 -5.81 2.97 -4.45
C GLU A 33 -4.66 2.87 -3.43
N LEU A 34 -3.42 2.75 -3.90
CA LEU A 34 -2.25 2.73 -3.03
C LEU A 34 -2.09 4.04 -2.24
N ALA A 35 -2.37 5.20 -2.86
CA ALA A 35 -2.33 6.49 -2.18
C ALA A 35 -3.39 6.59 -1.07
N ASP A 36 -4.62 6.14 -1.34
CA ASP A 36 -5.70 6.12 -0.36
C ASP A 36 -5.39 5.19 0.81
N LEU A 37 -4.87 3.99 0.54
CA LEU A 37 -4.46 3.04 1.57
C LEU A 37 -3.34 3.61 2.46
N TYR A 38 -2.33 4.22 1.85
CA TYR A 38 -1.26 4.89 2.59
C TYR A 38 -1.80 5.99 3.52
N MET A 39 -2.73 6.81 3.03
CA MET A 39 -3.32 7.88 3.83
C MET A 39 -4.16 7.36 4.98
N ARG A 40 -4.97 6.32 4.74
CA ARG A 40 -5.73 5.64 5.80
C ARG A 40 -4.82 5.07 6.88
N GLN A 41 -3.75 4.39 6.49
CA GLN A 41 -2.78 3.82 7.44
C GLN A 41 -2.11 4.92 8.27
N ARG A 42 -1.69 6.02 7.63
CA ARG A 42 -1.06 7.15 8.32
C ARG A 42 -2.04 7.81 9.30
N ALA A 43 -3.29 8.04 8.90
CA ALA A 43 -4.32 8.59 9.76
C ALA A 43 -4.62 7.68 10.96
N ALA A 44 -4.78 6.37 10.73
CA ALA A 44 -5.01 5.39 11.79
C ALA A 44 -3.83 5.33 12.78
N THR A 45 -2.59 5.36 12.27
CA THR A 45 -1.39 5.38 13.11
C THR A 45 -1.30 6.66 13.93
N ALA A 46 -1.59 7.82 13.32
CA ALA A 46 -1.62 9.10 14.02
C ALA A 46 -2.70 9.12 15.11
N TRP A 47 -3.88 8.55 14.86
CA TRP A 47 -4.94 8.43 15.86
C TRP A 47 -4.52 7.54 17.03
N VAL A 48 -3.95 6.36 16.76
CA VAL A 48 -3.45 5.46 17.82
C VAL A 48 -2.37 6.12 18.68
N ILE A 49 -1.48 6.93 18.08
CA ILE A 49 -0.46 7.69 18.84
C ILE A 49 -1.10 8.79 19.68
N ALA A 50 -2.13 9.47 19.16
CA ALA A 50 -2.82 10.55 19.87
C ALA A 50 -3.72 10.04 21.02
N GLU A 51 -4.19 8.80 20.95
CA GLU A 51 -5.01 8.13 21.97
C GLU A 51 -4.16 7.44 23.06
N GLN A 52 -2.82 7.47 22.95
CA GLN A 52 -1.87 6.97 23.96
C GLN A 52 -1.35 8.10 24.86
#